data_AF-A0A434X2L8-F1
#
_entry.id   AF-A0A434X2L8-F1
#
_cell.length_a   1.000
_cell.length_b   1.000
_cell.length_c   1.000
_cell.angle_alpha   90.00
_cell.angle_beta   90.00
_cell.angle_gamma   90.00
#
_symmetry.space_group_name_H-M   'P 1'
#
loop_
_entity.id
_entity.type
_entity.pdbx_description
1 polymer ?
#
loop_
_entity_poly.entity_id
_entity_poly.type
_entity_poly.pdbx_seq_one_letter_code
_entity_poly.pdbx_strand_id
1 'polypeptide(L)' 'MKETDKISMQAFIAAAIFTGGLWYFIPGLPWWAYLIVLVLVAGGVYQERIKTVSQEKIIDRGDWPNKGDQ' A
#
# COMPACT_ATOMS: atom_id res chain seq x y z
N MET A 1 14.61 6.41 6.00
CA MET A 1 13.34 5.67 6.16
C MET A 1 13.40 4.44 5.27
N LYS A 2 13.03 3.27 5.79
CA LYS A 2 13.01 2.03 5.00
C LYS A 2 11.95 2.17 3.90
N GLU A 3 12.12 1.50 2.75
CA GLU A 3 11.10 1.52 1.69
C GLU A 3 9.74 1.06 2.20
N THR A 4 9.74 0.10 3.12
CA THR A 4 8.56 -0.38 3.83
C THR A 4 7.83 0.73 4.59
N ASP A 5 8.56 1.68 5.19
CA ASP A 5 7.97 2.82 5.92
C ASP A 5 7.32 3.82 4.95
N LYS A 6 7.88 4.00 3.75
CA LYS A 6 7.27 4.84 2.72
C LYS A 6 6.00 4.21 2.17
N ILE A 7 6.00 2.90 1.94
CA ILE A 7 4.85 2.16 1.42
C ILE A 7 3.70 2.14 2.45
N SER A 8 4.01 1.88 3.72
CA SER A 8 3.00 1.92 4.78
C SER A 8 2.41 3.33 4.93
N MET A 9 3.24 4.37 4.85
CA MET A 9 2.76 5.75 4.91
C MET A 9 1.87 6.10 3.70
N GLN A 10 2.22 5.69 2.49
CA GLN A 10 1.37 5.88 1.31
C GLN A 10 0.04 5.12 1.41
N ALA A 11 0.08 3.87 1.88
CA ALA A 11 -1.12 3.06 2.08
C ALA A 11 -2.06 3.69 3.11
N PHE A 12 -1.49 4.23 4.20
CA PHE A 12 -2.25 4.90 5.24
C PHE A 12 -2.89 6.21 4.74
N ILE A 13 -2.14 7.03 3.99
CA ILE A 13 -2.67 8.27 3.40
C ILE A 13 -3.80 7.96 2.42
N ALA A 14 -3.62 6.98 1.53
CA ALA A 14 -4.67 6.57 0.59
C ALA A 14 -5.93 6.09 1.31
N ALA A 15 -5.76 5.28 2.36
CA ALA A 15 -6.87 4.80 3.18
C ALA A 15 -7.58 5.93 3.93
N ALA A 16 -6.84 6.92 4.45
CA ALA A 16 -7.40 8.07 5.13
C ALA A 16 -8.23 8.94 4.18
N ILE A 17 -7.74 9.20 2.96
CA ILE A 17 -8.49 9.95 1.93
C ILE A 17 -9.79 9.22 1.57
N PHE A 18 -9.70 7.90 1.33
CA PHE A 18 -10.87 7.09 0.98
C PHE A 18 -11.91 7.08 2.12
N THR A 19 -11.44 6.88 3.35
CA THR A 19 -12.30 6.86 4.55
C THR A 19 -12.93 8.22 4.82
N GLY A 20 -12.18 9.31 4.64
CA GLY A 20 -12.69 10.68 4.76
C GLY A 20 -13.74 11.00 3.70
N GLY A 21 -13.54 10.55 2.45
CA GLY A 21 -14.57 10.62 1.41
C GLY A 21 -15.81 9.81 1.78
N LEU A 22 -15.64 8.60 2.31
CA LEU A 22 -16.74 7.74 2.73
C LEU A 22 -17.58 8.37 3.86
N TRP A 23 -16.92 9.05 4.80
CA TRP A 23 -17.57 9.82 5.86
C TRP A 23 -18.41 10.98 5.31
N TYR A 24 -17.92 11.66 4.26
CA TYR A 24 -18.66 12.73 3.59
C TYR A 24 -19.92 12.20 2.86
N PHE A 25 -19.82 11.05 2.19
CA PHE A 25 -20.93 10.48 1.41
C PHE A 25 -21.96 9.70 2.25
N ILE A 26 -21.54 9.11 3.38
CA ILE A 26 -22.41 8.31 4.24
C ILE A 26 -22.32 8.83 5.68
N PRO A 27 -22.80 10.04 5.97
CA PRO A 27 -22.79 10.62 7.31
C PRO A 27 -23.89 9.95 8.14
N GLY A 28 -23.59 8.77 8.69
CA GLY A 28 -24.53 7.98 9.47
C GLY A 28 -24.02 6.61 9.85
N LEU A 29 -22.92 6.15 9.24
CA LEU A 29 -22.23 4.96 9.70
C LEU A 29 -21.65 5.17 11.11
N PRO A 30 -21.65 4.12 11.95
CA PRO A 30 -20.95 4.15 13.23
C PRO A 30 -19.46 4.45 13.05
N TRP A 31 -18.86 5.18 13.98
CA TRP A 31 -17.46 5.59 13.90
C TRP A 31 -16.47 4.41 13.70
N TRP A 32 -16.79 3.25 14.28
CA TRP A 32 -15.98 2.03 14.15
C TRP A 32 -16.02 1.42 12.74
N ALA A 33 -17.08 1.64 11.97
CA ALA A 33 -17.18 1.15 10.60
C ALA A 33 -16.14 1.82 9.69
N TYR A 34 -15.89 3.13 9.89
CA TYR A 34 -14.84 3.85 9.16
C TYR A 34 -13.44 3.34 9.53
N LEU A 35 -13.21 2.93 10.78
CA LEU A 35 -11.93 2.32 11.17
C LEU A 35 -11.71 0.97 10.47
N ILE A 36 -12.75 0.14 10.36
CA ILE A 36 -12.67 -1.12 9.62
C ILE A 36 -12.35 -0.85 8.15
N VAL A 37 -13.03 0.10 7.52
CA VAL A 37 -12.75 0.51 6.14
C VAL A 37 -11.31 1.00 5.99
N LEU A 38 -10.84 1.85 6.91
CA LEU A 38 -9.48 2.38 6.89
C LEU A 38 -8.43 1.26 6.97
N VAL A 39 -8.62 0.28 7.86
CA VAL A 39 -7.69 -0.86 8.00
C VAL A 39 -7.74 -1.77 6.78
N LEU A 40 -8.92 -2.07 6.25
CA LEU A 40 -9.07 -2.93 5.07
C LEU A 40 -8.44 -2.28 3.83
N VAL A 41 -8.69 -1.00 3.61
CA VAL A 41 -8.12 -0.25 2.47
C VAL A 41 -6.61 -0.10 2.63
N ALA A 42 -6.12 0.25 3.83
CA ALA A 42 -4.69 0.34 4.08
C ALA A 42 -3.99 -1.02 3.87
N GLY A 43 -4.59 -2.10 4.38
CA GLY A 43 -4.08 -3.46 4.21
C GLY A 43 -4.06 -3.91 2.75
N GLY A 44 -5.11 -3.61 1.99
CA GLY A 44 -5.20 -3.90 0.56
C GLY A 44 -4.15 -3.14 -0.25
N VAL A 45 -4.05 -1.82 -0.06
CA VAL A 45 -3.07 -0.96 -0.74
C VAL A 45 -1.64 -1.38 -0.37
N TYR A 46 -1.39 -1.72 0.89
CA TYR A 46 -0.10 -2.22 1.34
C TYR A 46 0.27 -3.55 0.66
N GLN A 47 -0.66 -4.50 0.58
CA GLN A 47 -0.43 -5.76 -0.12
C GLN A 47 -0.15 -5.57 -1.60
N GLU A 48 -0.90 -4.73 -2.30
CA GLU A 48 -0.66 -4.43 -3.72
C GLU A 48 0.71 -3.79 -3.92
N ARG A 49 1.06 -2.79 -3.11
CA ARG A 49 2.36 -2.10 -3.21
C ARG A 49 3.52 -3.02 -2.87
N ILE A 50 3.39 -3.90 -1.87
CA ILE A 50 4.40 -4.93 -1.59
C ILE A 50 4.54 -5.88 -2.76
N LYS A 51 3.43 -6.32 -3.37
CA LYS A 51 3.50 -7.18 -4.56
C LYS A 51 4.25 -6.48 -5.68
N THR A 52 3.95 -5.21 -5.97
CA THR A 52 4.67 -4.43 -6.97
C THR A 52 6.16 -4.32 -6.67
N VAL A 53 6.55 -3.95 -5.44
CA VAL A 53 7.96 -3.86 -5.05
C VAL A 53 8.65 -5.22 -5.05
N SER A 54 7.96 -6.29 -4.65
CA SER A 54 8.50 -7.65 -4.72
C SER A 54 8.72 -8.09 -6.17
N GLN A 55 7.80 -7.73 -7.09
CA GLN A 55 7.91 -8.00 -8.51
C GLN A 55 9.03 -7.18 -9.14
N GLU A 56 9.13 -5.88 -8.84
CA GLU A 56 10.26 -5.03 -9.26
C GLU A 56 11.60 -5.59 -8.76
N LYS A 57 11.67 -6.05 -7.51
CA LYS A 57 12.90 -6.62 -6.95
C LYS A 57 13.25 -7.99 -7.54
N ILE A 58 12.24 -8.76 -8.00
CA ILE A 58 12.45 -10.00 -8.76
C ILE A 58 12.91 -9.68 -10.18
N ILE A 59 12.38 -8.64 -10.82
CA ILE A 59 12.81 -8.20 -12.15
C ILE A 59 14.24 -7.65 -12.09
N ASP A 60 14.55 -6.79 -11.12
CA ASP A 60 15.90 -6.22 -10.91
C ASP A 60 16.93 -7.29 -10.54
N ARG A 61 16.56 -8.33 -9.78
CA ARG A 61 17.42 -9.52 -9.58
C ARG A 61 17.46 -10.46 -10.79
N GLY A 62 16.40 -10.52 -11.56
CA GLY A 62 16.27 -11.31 -12.79
C GLY A 62 17.06 -10.73 -13.96
N ASP A 63 17.44 -9.45 -13.88
CA ASP A 63 18.30 -8.74 -14.84
C ASP A 63 19.80 -8.80 -14.45
N TRP A 64 20.16 -9.55 -13.40
CA TRP A 64 21.53 -9.88 -13.01
C TRP A 64 22.09 -11.26 -13.49
N PRO A 65 21.77 -11.77 -14.69
CA PRO A 65 22.66 -12.70 -15.38
C PRO A 65 23.39 -11.95 -16.51
N ASN A 66 24.71 -11.81 -16.37
CA ASN A 66 25.67 -11.27 -17.37
C ASN A 66 26.10 -9.80 -17.23
N LYS A 67 26.70 -9.42 -16.11
CA LYS A 67 27.87 -8.54 -16.16
C LYS A 67 29.11 -9.25 -15.64
N GLY A 68 29.70 -10.03 -16.55
CA GLY A 68 31.15 -10.17 -16.73
C GLY A 68 31.98 -10.62 -15.53
N ASP A 69 31.91 -11.91 -15.22
CA ASP A 69 33.11 -12.67 -14.84
C ASP A 69 33.62 -13.37 -16.11
N GLN A 70 34.32 -12.64 -17.00
CA GLN A 70 35.32 -13.15 -17.96
C GLN A 70 36.27 -12.01 -18.33
#